data_AF-A0A317XNY6-F1
#
_entry.id   AF-A0A317XNY6-F1
#
_cell.length_a   1.000
_cell.length_b   1.000
_cell.length_c   1.000
_cell.angle_alpha   90.00
_cell.angle_beta   90.00
_cell.angle_gamma   90.00
#
_symmetry.space_group_name_H-M   'P 1'
#
loop_
_entity.id
_entity.type
_entity.pdbx_description
1 polymer ?
#
loop_
_entity_poly.entity_id
_entity_poly.type
_entity_poly.pdbx_seq_one_letter_code
_entity_poly.pdbx_strand_id
1 'polypeptide(L)'
;MPGTLVTDLADSTSSLTLSETSTDQDARDAVIRLAEDFVREAFKAHDPSHDFHHVHRVRLLSLALSNSPEVLGHVDLLVLELGALFHDLVDRKYSSSDKSPSSVLAPFWQSVSELAPASASTEGPPTALVTEAQRATVESIVENVSWSKDVRRRQAREQAASQDQELSLADKELDSWLSSCKEFWCVSDADRLDSIGSIGILRCAAYSGIANRPLYIPPNNPAGDSRPPAEQGQGYNGSAIAHFYEKLVKIRDDRLFTSQARLEASRRQQMMDSFLTELDLEWMMASQGAELAKMQ
;
A
#
# COMPACT_ATOMS: atom_id res chain seq x y z
N MET A 1 1.41 -41.65 -5.59
CA MET A 1 0.47 -41.65 -6.73
C MET A 1 0.01 -40.21 -6.96
N PRO A 2 0.60 -39.45 -7.88
CA PRO A 2 0.08 -38.15 -8.25
C PRO A 2 -0.88 -38.32 -9.43
N GLY A 3 -2.15 -37.96 -9.22
CA GLY A 3 -3.19 -37.99 -10.25
C GLY A 3 -3.20 -36.70 -11.05
N THR A 4 -2.74 -36.78 -12.28
CA THR A 4 -2.96 -35.82 -13.35
C THR A 4 -4.40 -35.93 -13.84
N LEU A 5 -5.14 -34.81 -13.94
CA LEU A 5 -6.26 -34.72 -14.87
C LEU A 5 -6.12 -33.43 -15.67
N VAL A 6 -5.99 -33.66 -16.98
CA VAL A 6 -5.74 -32.74 -18.07
C VAL A 6 -7.08 -32.36 -18.68
N THR A 7 -7.21 -31.05 -18.93
CA THR A 7 -7.98 -30.34 -19.96
C THR A 7 -9.19 -31.03 -20.60
N ASP A 8 -10.33 -30.34 -20.54
CA ASP A 8 -11.25 -30.27 -21.69
C ASP A 8 -12.15 -29.05 -21.52
N LEU A 9 -11.95 -28.02 -22.36
CA LEU A 9 -12.92 -26.96 -22.69
C LEU A 9 -12.28 -26.04 -23.76
N ALA A 10 -12.08 -26.61 -24.94
CA ALA A 10 -11.83 -25.85 -26.17
C ALA A 10 -12.72 -26.45 -27.26
N ASP A 11 -13.91 -25.87 -27.46
CA ASP A 11 -14.44 -25.50 -28.78
C ASP A 11 -15.88 -25.00 -28.66
N SER A 12 -16.06 -23.69 -28.76
CA SER A 12 -17.16 -23.12 -29.55
C SER A 12 -16.86 -21.64 -29.85
N THR A 13 -16.36 -21.43 -31.06
CA THR A 13 -16.61 -20.26 -31.93
C THR A 13 -17.22 -19.00 -31.29
N SER A 14 -16.38 -17.97 -31.11
CA SER A 14 -16.79 -16.56 -31.24
C SER A 14 -15.73 -15.81 -32.04
N SER A 15 -15.78 -15.98 -33.36
CA SER A 15 -15.05 -15.14 -34.30
C SER A 15 -15.79 -13.82 -34.44
N LEU A 16 -15.52 -12.87 -33.53
CA LEU A 16 -15.79 -11.42 -33.56
C LEU A 16 -15.21 -10.85 -32.23
N THR A 17 -14.38 -9.80 -32.28
CA THR A 17 -13.70 -9.02 -31.16
C THR A 17 -12.19 -9.23 -30.86
N LEU A 18 -11.40 -9.89 -31.72
CA LEU A 18 -9.94 -10.02 -31.47
C LEU A 18 -9.10 -8.77 -31.80
N SER A 19 -9.55 -7.86 -32.69
CA SER A 19 -8.74 -6.71 -33.10
C SER A 19 -8.91 -5.48 -32.20
N GLU A 20 -10.11 -5.21 -31.69
CA GLU A 20 -10.38 -4.04 -30.82
C GLU A 20 -9.79 -4.22 -29.41
N THR A 21 -9.81 -5.44 -28.89
CA THR A 21 -9.24 -5.78 -27.57
C THR A 21 -7.72 -5.70 -27.54
N SER A 22 -7.04 -6.05 -28.65
CA SER A 22 -5.58 -5.91 -28.78
C SER A 22 -5.14 -4.46 -28.72
N THR A 23 -5.82 -3.57 -29.45
CA THR A 23 -5.45 -2.15 -29.52
C THR A 23 -5.67 -1.41 -28.20
N ASP A 24 -6.74 -1.73 -27.47
CA ASP A 24 -7.00 -1.13 -26.15
C ASP A 24 -5.98 -1.61 -25.10
N GLN A 25 -5.63 -2.89 -25.14
CA GLN A 25 -4.57 -3.45 -24.30
C GLN A 25 -3.21 -2.83 -24.61
N ASP A 26 -2.85 -2.66 -25.89
CA ASP A 26 -1.60 -2.03 -26.31
C ASP A 26 -1.50 -0.56 -25.86
N ALA A 27 -2.61 0.17 -25.95
CA ALA A 27 -2.72 1.56 -25.51
C ALA A 27 -2.55 1.67 -24.00
N ARG A 28 -3.26 0.84 -23.23
CA ARG A 28 -3.12 0.74 -21.77
C ARG A 28 -1.68 0.41 -21.38
N ASP A 29 -1.08 -0.60 -22.00
CA ASP A 29 0.28 -1.02 -21.70
C ASP A 29 1.32 0.07 -22.01
N ALA A 30 1.08 0.90 -23.03
CA ALA A 30 1.91 2.07 -23.31
C ALA A 30 1.83 3.13 -22.20
N VAL A 31 0.62 3.43 -21.69
CA VAL A 31 0.43 4.35 -20.57
C VAL A 31 1.10 3.80 -19.30
N ILE A 32 0.97 2.51 -19.02
CA ILE A 32 1.61 1.86 -17.87
C ILE A 32 3.14 1.89 -17.98
N ARG A 33 3.73 1.60 -19.15
CA ARG A 33 5.18 1.71 -19.35
C ARG A 33 5.69 3.13 -19.09
N LEU A 34 4.98 4.14 -19.60
CA LEU A 34 5.32 5.54 -19.33
C LEU A 34 5.25 5.85 -17.83
N ALA A 35 4.22 5.34 -17.13
CA ALA A 35 4.06 5.54 -15.69
C ALA A 35 5.19 4.87 -14.90
N GLU A 36 5.61 3.66 -15.28
CA GLU A 36 6.76 2.99 -14.67
C GLU A 36 8.05 3.80 -14.84
N ASP A 37 8.34 4.30 -16.04
CA ASP A 37 9.52 5.12 -16.30
C ASP A 37 9.51 6.42 -15.49
N PHE A 38 8.35 7.08 -15.42
CA PHE A 38 8.15 8.28 -14.62
C PHE A 38 8.44 8.03 -13.12
N VAL A 39 7.91 6.94 -12.57
CA VAL A 39 8.12 6.56 -11.17
C VAL A 39 9.56 6.13 -10.93
N ARG A 40 10.17 5.34 -11.83
CA ARG A 40 11.59 4.93 -11.69
C ARG A 40 12.52 6.11 -11.57
N GLU A 41 12.33 7.16 -12.38
CA GLU A 41 13.15 8.36 -12.29
C GLU A 41 12.89 9.13 -10.98
N ALA A 42 11.61 9.27 -10.56
CA ALA A 42 11.27 9.91 -9.29
C ALA A 42 11.87 9.19 -8.07
N PHE A 43 11.94 7.86 -8.11
CA PHE A 43 12.40 7.01 -7.01
C PHE A 43 13.90 6.67 -7.05
N LYS A 44 14.65 7.19 -8.03
CA LYS A 44 16.07 6.84 -8.25
C LYS A 44 17.00 7.15 -7.09
N ALA A 45 16.67 8.17 -6.30
CA ALA A 45 17.43 8.58 -5.11
C ALA A 45 16.80 8.08 -3.79
N HIS A 46 15.71 7.31 -3.86
CA HIS A 46 15.08 6.76 -2.66
C HIS A 46 15.88 5.59 -2.13
N ASP A 47 15.76 5.38 -0.82
CA ASP A 47 16.40 4.28 -0.15
C ASP A 47 15.62 2.95 -0.32
N PRO A 48 16.25 1.79 -0.05
CA PRO A 48 15.63 0.49 -0.28
C PRO A 48 14.34 0.22 0.51
N SER A 49 14.03 1.03 1.52
CA SER A 49 12.78 0.87 2.25
C SER A 49 11.58 1.46 1.50
N HIS A 50 11.78 2.40 0.57
CA HIS A 50 10.73 3.10 -0.20
C HIS A 50 11.19 3.32 -1.65
N ASP A 51 11.76 2.30 -2.30
CA ASP A 51 12.25 2.37 -3.68
C ASP A 51 11.20 1.98 -4.72
N PHE A 52 11.56 1.95 -6.01
CA PHE A 52 10.65 1.46 -7.06
C PHE A 52 10.20 0.00 -6.81
N HIS A 53 11.01 -0.83 -6.16
CA HIS A 53 10.65 -2.23 -5.90
C HIS A 53 9.49 -2.35 -4.91
N HIS A 54 9.40 -1.44 -3.92
CA HIS A 54 8.19 -1.27 -3.12
C HIS A 54 6.97 -1.04 -4.01
N VAL A 55 7.02 0.01 -4.82
CA VAL A 55 5.89 0.45 -5.65
C VAL A 55 5.45 -0.67 -6.58
N HIS A 56 6.40 -1.38 -7.18
CA HIS A 56 6.12 -2.51 -8.04
C HIS A 56 5.42 -3.67 -7.30
N ARG A 57 5.84 -4.02 -6.08
CA ARG A 57 5.14 -5.05 -5.29
C ARG A 57 3.74 -4.62 -4.90
N VAL A 58 3.54 -3.34 -4.58
CA VAL A 58 2.20 -2.77 -4.33
C VAL A 58 1.32 -2.91 -5.57
N ARG A 59 1.81 -2.51 -6.76
CA ARG A 59 1.09 -2.70 -8.04
C ARG A 59 0.68 -4.15 -8.27
N LEU A 60 1.61 -5.09 -8.14
CA LEU A 60 1.31 -6.52 -8.34
C LEU A 60 0.29 -7.04 -7.33
N LEU A 61 0.39 -6.60 -6.07
CA LEU A 61 -0.53 -7.02 -5.03
C LEU A 61 -1.92 -6.38 -5.21
N SER A 62 -2.00 -5.13 -5.66
CA SER A 62 -3.26 -4.47 -6.02
C SER A 62 -3.99 -5.22 -7.14
N LEU A 63 -3.26 -5.65 -8.18
CA LEU A 63 -3.80 -6.51 -9.25
C LEU A 63 -4.23 -7.89 -8.75
N ALA A 64 -3.49 -8.48 -7.82
CA ALA A 64 -3.91 -9.75 -7.23
C ALA A 64 -5.22 -9.58 -6.44
N LEU A 65 -5.30 -8.53 -5.61
CA LEU A 65 -6.46 -8.22 -4.77
C LEU A 65 -7.71 -7.84 -5.56
N SER A 66 -7.58 -7.38 -6.82
CA SER A 66 -8.74 -7.11 -7.66
C SER A 66 -9.56 -8.36 -8.01
N ASN A 67 -9.03 -9.55 -7.73
CA ASN A 67 -9.75 -10.82 -7.81
C ASN A 67 -10.60 -11.13 -6.58
N SER A 68 -10.65 -10.24 -5.58
CA SER A 68 -11.51 -10.40 -4.41
C SER A 68 -12.99 -10.37 -4.81
N PRO A 69 -13.86 -11.21 -4.23
CA PRO A 69 -15.27 -11.29 -4.64
C PRO A 69 -16.02 -9.95 -4.62
N GLU A 70 -15.75 -9.09 -3.64
CA GLU A 70 -16.34 -7.77 -3.48
C GLU A 70 -15.75 -6.66 -4.40
N VAL A 71 -14.76 -7.02 -5.23
CA VAL A 71 -14.04 -6.13 -6.16
C VAL A 71 -14.15 -6.63 -7.61
N LEU A 72 -14.17 -7.95 -7.80
CA LEU A 72 -14.09 -8.59 -9.11
C LEU A 72 -15.14 -8.04 -10.08
N GLY A 73 -14.69 -7.57 -11.25
CA GLY A 73 -15.54 -6.98 -12.28
C GLY A 73 -16.01 -5.54 -12.02
N HIS A 74 -15.56 -4.93 -10.91
CA HIS A 74 -15.94 -3.57 -10.50
C HIS A 74 -14.73 -2.62 -10.39
N VAL A 75 -13.67 -2.89 -11.15
CA VAL A 75 -12.46 -2.07 -11.17
C VAL A 75 -12.05 -1.71 -12.59
N ASP A 76 -11.58 -0.48 -12.75
CA ASP A 76 -10.80 -0.06 -13.89
C ASP A 76 -9.31 -0.43 -13.64
N LEU A 77 -8.79 -1.38 -14.43
CA LEU A 77 -7.42 -1.87 -14.28
C LEU A 77 -6.35 -0.83 -14.61
N LEU A 78 -6.66 0.18 -15.43
CA LEU A 78 -5.73 1.28 -15.71
C LEU A 78 -5.65 2.22 -14.50
N VAL A 79 -6.80 2.61 -13.93
CA VAL A 79 -6.86 3.45 -12.72
C VAL A 79 -6.20 2.75 -11.54
N LEU A 80 -6.48 1.45 -11.36
CA LEU A 80 -5.91 0.64 -10.29
C LEU A 80 -4.37 0.65 -10.34
N GLU A 81 -3.80 0.37 -11.51
CA GLU A 81 -2.34 0.32 -11.65
C GLU A 81 -1.68 1.69 -11.55
N LEU A 82 -2.26 2.73 -12.16
CA LEU A 82 -1.75 4.10 -12.03
C LEU A 82 -1.82 4.57 -10.57
N GLY A 83 -2.93 4.30 -9.88
CA GLY A 83 -3.06 4.57 -8.45
C GLY A 83 -1.98 3.88 -7.63
N ALA A 84 -1.70 2.61 -7.90
CA ALA A 84 -0.63 1.87 -7.22
C ALA A 84 0.78 2.39 -7.57
N LEU A 85 1.04 2.75 -8.83
CA LEU A 85 2.33 3.29 -9.26
C LEU A 85 2.62 4.66 -8.63
N PHE A 86 1.58 5.47 -8.41
CA PHE A 86 1.74 6.85 -7.97
C PHE A 86 1.53 7.09 -6.48
N HIS A 87 1.03 6.10 -5.74
CA HIS A 87 0.58 6.29 -4.34
C HIS A 87 1.61 6.95 -3.42
N ASP A 88 2.90 6.68 -3.65
CA ASP A 88 3.99 7.11 -2.76
C ASP A 88 4.74 8.35 -3.30
N LEU A 89 4.34 8.92 -4.45
CA LEU A 89 4.96 10.11 -5.05
C LEU A 89 4.72 11.41 -4.26
N VAL A 90 3.74 11.41 -3.36
CA VAL A 90 3.30 12.61 -2.60
C VAL A 90 3.63 12.45 -1.09
N ASP A 91 4.44 11.47 -0.70
CA ASP A 91 4.82 11.33 0.71
C ASP A 91 5.70 12.51 1.17
N ARG A 92 5.19 13.26 2.14
CA ARG A 92 5.83 14.43 2.75
C ARG A 92 7.15 14.09 3.46
N LYS A 93 7.41 12.81 3.76
CA LYS A 93 8.70 12.39 4.32
C LYS A 93 9.89 12.72 3.40
N TYR A 94 9.65 12.81 2.09
CA TYR A 94 10.69 13.02 1.08
C TYR A 94 10.56 14.34 0.31
N SER A 95 9.46 15.08 0.47
CA SER A 95 9.23 16.40 -0.12
C SER A 95 8.87 17.44 0.94
N SER A 96 9.67 18.49 1.05
CA SER A 96 9.47 19.62 1.98
C SER A 96 8.38 20.62 1.53
N SER A 97 7.93 20.53 0.27
CA SER A 97 6.86 21.37 -0.27
C SER A 97 5.51 20.65 -0.25
N ASP A 98 4.45 21.35 0.15
CA ASP A 98 3.05 20.89 0.10
C ASP A 98 2.59 20.82 -1.36
N LYS A 99 2.94 19.73 -2.04
CA LYS A 99 2.54 19.48 -3.44
C LYS A 99 1.27 18.65 -3.44
N SER A 100 0.27 19.08 -4.22
CA SER A 100 -0.93 18.27 -4.46
C SER A 100 -0.63 17.16 -5.47
N PRO A 101 -1.38 16.04 -5.46
CA PRO A 101 -1.25 14.99 -6.48
C PRO A 101 -1.31 15.53 -7.90
N SER A 102 -2.25 16.44 -8.19
CA SER A 102 -2.39 17.07 -9.51
C SER A 102 -1.12 17.79 -9.95
N SER A 103 -0.45 18.50 -9.03
CA SER A 103 0.80 19.20 -9.35
C SER A 103 1.98 18.25 -9.61
N VAL A 104 2.03 17.12 -8.90
CA VAL A 104 3.08 16.11 -9.05
C VAL A 104 2.89 15.31 -10.34
N LEU A 105 1.64 14.99 -10.68
CA LEU A 105 1.30 14.15 -11.83
C LEU A 105 1.11 14.94 -13.14
N ALA A 106 1.03 16.27 -13.10
CA ALA A 106 0.88 17.11 -14.30
C ALA A 106 1.88 16.78 -15.44
N PRO A 107 3.20 16.57 -15.18
CA PRO A 107 4.15 16.23 -16.25
C PRO A 107 3.87 14.87 -16.90
N PHE A 108 3.42 13.88 -16.11
CA PHE A 108 3.01 12.57 -16.61
C PHE A 108 1.75 12.71 -17.48
N TRP A 109 0.75 13.43 -16.98
CA TRP A 109 -0.49 13.72 -17.69
C TRP A 109 -0.30 14.45 -19.01
N GLN A 110 0.69 15.34 -19.10
CA GLN A 110 1.10 15.97 -20.35
C GLN A 110 1.71 14.95 -21.33
N SER A 111 2.64 14.12 -20.85
CA SER A 111 3.30 13.09 -21.66
C SER A 111 2.30 12.06 -22.23
N VAL A 112 1.27 11.69 -21.45
CA VAL A 112 0.18 10.82 -21.92
C VAL A 112 -0.62 11.46 -23.06
N SER A 113 -0.86 12.78 -23.01
CA SER A 113 -1.57 13.49 -24.08
C SER A 113 -0.74 13.55 -25.38
N GLU A 114 0.59 13.52 -25.28
CA GLU A 114 1.51 13.49 -26.42
C GLU A 114 1.66 12.08 -27.05
N LEU A 115 1.35 11.02 -26.29
CA LEU A 115 1.32 9.62 -26.77
C LEU A 115 0.12 9.33 -27.69
N ALA A 116 -0.97 10.11 -27.60
CA ALA A 116 -2.13 9.92 -28.45
C ALA A 116 -1.74 10.18 -29.92
N PRO A 117 -2.00 9.24 -30.86
CA PRO A 117 -1.57 9.40 -32.24
C PRO A 117 -2.18 10.66 -32.86
N ALA A 118 -1.32 11.50 -33.44
CA ALA A 118 -1.71 12.69 -34.20
C ALA A 118 -2.60 12.40 -35.43
N SER A 119 -2.91 11.13 -35.71
CA SER A 119 -3.68 10.64 -36.85
C SER A 119 -4.98 9.93 -36.49
N ALA A 120 -5.58 10.21 -35.32
CA ALA A 120 -6.98 9.84 -35.10
C ALA A 120 -7.85 10.56 -36.14
N SER A 121 -8.46 9.77 -37.00
CA SER A 121 -9.22 10.11 -38.20
C SER A 121 -10.24 11.24 -38.02
N THR A 122 -10.46 11.95 -39.13
CA THR A 122 -11.32 13.13 -39.40
C THR A 122 -12.81 13.06 -39.01
N GLU A 123 -13.27 12.09 -38.22
CA GLU A 123 -14.67 12.01 -37.76
C GLU A 123 -14.75 11.59 -36.30
N GLY A 124 -14.75 12.58 -35.40
CA GLY A 124 -15.00 12.41 -33.96
C GLY A 124 -13.94 13.09 -33.08
N PRO A 125 -14.29 13.54 -31.86
CA PRO A 125 -13.30 14.03 -30.91
C PRO A 125 -12.33 12.89 -30.54
N PRO A 126 -11.01 13.12 -30.51
CA PRO A 126 -10.05 12.08 -30.15
C PRO A 126 -10.37 11.54 -28.74
N THR A 127 -10.55 10.23 -28.63
CA THR A 127 -10.74 9.56 -27.34
C THR A 127 -9.42 9.63 -26.57
N ALA A 128 -9.41 10.32 -25.44
CA ALA A 128 -8.22 10.43 -24.60
C ALA A 128 -7.81 9.04 -24.08
N LEU A 129 -6.51 8.72 -24.12
CA LEU A 129 -5.95 7.47 -23.57
C LEU A 129 -6.24 7.30 -22.07
N VAL A 130 -6.41 8.42 -21.36
CA VAL A 130 -6.86 8.46 -19.96
C VAL A 130 -7.87 9.60 -19.85
N THR A 131 -9.11 9.26 -19.51
CA THR A 131 -10.21 10.21 -19.33
C THR A 131 -10.00 11.10 -18.10
N GLU A 132 -10.65 12.26 -18.07
CA GLU A 132 -10.59 13.16 -16.91
C GLU A 132 -11.12 12.51 -15.62
N ALA A 133 -12.16 11.69 -15.72
CA ALA A 133 -12.71 10.95 -14.57
C ALA A 133 -11.71 9.92 -14.01
N GLN A 134 -10.99 9.21 -14.89
CA GLN A 134 -9.91 8.31 -14.48
C GLN A 134 -8.76 9.09 -13.81
N ARG A 135 -8.33 10.23 -14.38
CA ARG A 135 -7.30 11.10 -13.78
C ARG A 135 -7.68 11.56 -12.38
N ALA A 136 -8.89 12.09 -12.23
CA ALA A 136 -9.42 12.54 -10.94
C ALA A 136 -9.49 11.40 -9.91
N THR A 137 -9.85 10.18 -10.35
CA THR A 137 -9.87 8.99 -9.47
C THR A 137 -8.46 8.61 -9.04
N VAL A 138 -7.49 8.56 -9.95
CA VAL A 138 -6.08 8.30 -9.64
C VAL A 138 -5.54 9.32 -8.63
N GLU A 139 -5.76 10.60 -8.86
CA GLU A 139 -5.34 11.66 -7.94
C GLU A 139 -5.99 11.54 -6.55
N SER A 140 -7.28 11.16 -6.50
CA SER A 140 -7.99 10.92 -5.25
C SER A 140 -7.45 9.71 -4.48
N ILE A 141 -7.03 8.65 -5.19
CA ILE A 141 -6.34 7.49 -4.59
C ILE A 141 -5.01 7.96 -3.97
N VAL A 142 -4.17 8.64 -4.75
CA VAL A 142 -2.86 9.14 -4.29
C VAL A 142 -3.01 10.07 -3.08
N GLU A 143 -4.04 10.92 -3.07
CA GLU A 143 -4.32 11.79 -1.93
C GLU A 143 -4.71 11.00 -0.66
N ASN A 144 -5.31 9.81 -0.77
CA ASN A 144 -5.95 9.16 0.37
C ASN A 144 -5.27 7.88 0.87
N VAL A 145 -4.36 7.29 0.09
CA VAL A 145 -3.56 6.13 0.48
C VAL A 145 -2.44 6.57 1.44
N SER A 146 -2.66 6.35 2.74
CA SER A 146 -1.63 6.51 3.79
C SER A 146 -2.15 6.01 5.13
N TRP A 147 -1.32 5.29 5.88
CA TRP A 147 -1.62 4.90 7.27
C TRP A 147 -1.96 6.10 8.16
N SER A 148 -1.15 7.16 8.10
CA SER A 148 -1.34 8.33 8.97
C SER A 148 -2.60 9.13 8.62
N LYS A 149 -3.02 9.12 7.35
CA LYS A 149 -4.31 9.72 6.94
C LYS A 149 -5.49 8.87 7.47
N ASP A 150 -5.43 7.54 7.37
CA ASP A 150 -6.46 6.64 7.93
C ASP A 150 -6.60 6.78 9.45
N VAL A 151 -5.48 6.78 10.19
CA VAL A 151 -5.49 6.94 11.66
C VAL A 151 -6.15 8.25 12.07
N ARG A 152 -5.77 9.38 11.44
CA ARG A 152 -6.37 10.69 11.74
C ARG A 152 -7.88 10.71 11.49
N ARG A 153 -8.34 10.15 10.38
CA ARG A 153 -9.77 10.06 10.07
C ARG A 153 -10.54 9.22 11.10
N ARG A 154 -9.97 8.10 11.56
CA ARG A 154 -10.59 7.26 12.59
C ARG A 154 -10.67 7.98 13.94
N GLN A 155 -9.60 8.65 14.34
CA GLN A 155 -9.60 9.45 15.57
C GLN A 155 -10.61 10.58 15.52
N ALA A 156 -10.71 11.29 14.38
CA ALA A 156 -11.72 12.34 14.20
C ALA A 156 -13.15 11.79 14.33
N ARG A 157 -13.43 10.61 13.75
CA ARG A 157 -14.72 9.92 13.88
C ARG A 157 -15.04 9.52 15.30
N GLU A 158 -14.07 8.96 16.02
CA GLU A 158 -14.22 8.57 17.42
C GLU A 158 -14.47 9.79 18.31
N GLN A 159 -13.74 10.89 18.09
CA GLN A 159 -13.94 12.16 18.79
C GLN A 159 -15.33 12.74 18.53
N ALA A 160 -15.75 12.81 17.27
CA ALA A 160 -17.08 13.29 16.89
C ALA A 160 -18.18 12.44 17.54
N ALA A 161 -18.06 11.11 17.49
CA ALA A 161 -18.99 10.19 18.14
C ALA A 161 -19.02 10.35 19.68
N SER A 162 -17.86 10.54 20.32
CA SER A 162 -17.78 10.75 21.78
C SER A 162 -18.41 12.07 22.24
N GLN A 163 -18.54 13.03 21.32
CA GLN A 163 -19.08 14.37 21.58
C GLN A 163 -20.51 14.55 21.03
N ASP A 164 -21.16 13.48 20.55
CA ASP A 164 -22.45 13.54 19.81
C ASP A 164 -22.45 14.60 18.68
N GLN A 165 -21.29 14.81 18.07
CA GLN A 165 -21.10 15.76 16.97
C GLN A 165 -21.13 15.03 15.64
N GLU A 166 -21.79 15.63 14.64
CA GLU A 166 -21.71 15.12 13.27
C GLU A 166 -20.41 15.54 12.57
N LEU A 167 -19.91 14.64 11.71
CA LEU A 167 -18.85 14.96 10.77
C LEU A 167 -19.27 16.08 9.80
N SER A 168 -18.27 16.80 9.29
CA SER A 168 -18.50 17.79 8.23
C SER A 168 -19.06 17.13 6.96
N LEU A 169 -19.72 17.91 6.09
CA LEU A 169 -20.20 17.39 4.80
C LEU A 169 -19.06 16.81 3.96
N ALA A 170 -17.91 17.49 3.90
CA ALA A 170 -16.74 17.03 3.17
C ALA A 170 -16.20 15.69 3.70
N ASP A 171 -16.17 15.51 5.03
CA ASP A 171 -15.74 14.24 5.64
C ASP A 171 -16.71 13.10 5.32
N LYS A 172 -18.03 13.38 5.32
CA LYS A 172 -19.06 12.40 4.96
C LYS A 172 -18.97 11.99 3.49
N GLU A 173 -18.74 12.95 2.59
CA GLU A 173 -18.54 12.70 1.16
C GLU A 173 -17.27 11.88 0.93
N LEU A 174 -16.18 12.22 1.61
CA LEU A 174 -14.94 11.46 1.54
C LEU A 174 -15.11 10.04 2.08
N ASP A 175 -15.76 9.85 3.23
CA ASP A 175 -16.03 8.53 3.79
C ASP A 175 -16.89 7.67 2.84
N SER A 176 -17.87 8.27 2.18
CA SER A 176 -18.67 7.62 1.13
C SER A 176 -17.81 7.16 -0.04
N TRP A 177 -16.91 8.02 -0.53
CA TRP A 177 -15.97 7.67 -1.60
C TRP A 177 -14.99 6.56 -1.19
N LEU A 178 -14.38 6.69 0.00
CA LEU A 178 -13.46 5.69 0.55
C LEU A 178 -14.14 4.33 0.75
N SER A 179 -15.45 4.30 0.97
CA SER A 179 -16.24 3.08 1.15
C SER A 179 -16.83 2.53 -0.16
N SER A 180 -16.60 3.18 -1.30
CA SER A 180 -17.17 2.77 -2.58
C SER A 180 -16.13 2.55 -3.69
N CYS A 181 -15.00 3.28 -3.68
CA CYS A 181 -13.95 3.14 -4.69
C CYS A 181 -13.13 1.85 -4.48
N LYS A 182 -13.29 0.90 -5.41
CA LYS A 182 -12.67 -0.44 -5.32
C LYS A 182 -11.19 -0.43 -5.70
N GLU A 183 -10.79 0.48 -6.57
CA GLU A 183 -9.39 0.74 -6.89
C GLU A 183 -8.65 1.23 -5.66
N PHE A 184 -9.23 2.21 -4.93
CA PHE A 184 -8.69 2.66 -3.66
C PHE A 184 -8.55 1.53 -2.64
N TRP A 185 -9.55 0.64 -2.53
CA TRP A 185 -9.48 -0.51 -1.62
C TRP A 185 -8.26 -1.38 -1.92
N CYS A 186 -8.05 -1.74 -3.19
CA CYS A 186 -6.96 -2.60 -3.60
C CYS A 186 -5.58 -1.94 -3.42
N VAL A 187 -5.44 -0.65 -3.76
CA VAL A 187 -4.18 0.09 -3.55
C VAL A 187 -3.89 0.24 -2.06
N SER A 188 -4.89 0.65 -1.28
CA SER A 188 -4.73 0.87 0.16
C SER A 188 -4.43 -0.42 0.93
N ASP A 189 -5.04 -1.54 0.55
CA ASP A 189 -4.74 -2.84 1.14
C ASP A 189 -3.35 -3.34 0.72
N ALA A 190 -2.98 -3.19 -0.55
CA ALA A 190 -1.68 -3.63 -1.04
C ALA A 190 -0.50 -2.90 -0.38
N ASP A 191 -0.58 -1.57 -0.24
CA ASP A 191 0.43 -0.76 0.46
C ASP A 191 0.60 -1.22 1.93
N ARG A 192 -0.53 -1.41 2.61
CA ARG A 192 -0.55 -1.92 4.00
C ARG A 192 0.05 -3.31 4.11
N LEU A 193 -0.27 -4.20 3.19
CA LEU A 193 0.25 -5.56 3.17
C LEU A 193 1.76 -5.59 2.92
N ASP A 194 2.29 -4.76 2.03
CA ASP A 194 3.75 -4.68 1.77
C ASP A 194 4.54 -4.14 2.98
N SER A 195 3.87 -3.47 3.91
CA SER A 195 4.45 -3.02 5.19
C SER A 195 4.55 -4.11 6.26
N ILE A 196 3.95 -5.29 6.06
CA ILE A 196 3.94 -6.40 7.05
C ILE A 196 4.53 -7.69 6.49
N GLY A 197 4.66 -8.71 7.33
CA GLY A 197 5.29 -9.97 6.95
C GLY A 197 6.82 -9.81 6.81
N SER A 198 7.47 -10.79 6.16
CA SER A 198 8.94 -10.82 6.05
C SER A 198 9.51 -9.58 5.35
N ILE A 199 8.82 -9.09 4.32
CA ILE A 199 9.20 -7.84 3.63
C ILE A 199 9.04 -6.65 4.58
N GLY A 200 7.94 -6.59 5.33
CA GLY A 200 7.72 -5.57 6.35
C GLY A 200 8.83 -5.49 7.38
N ILE A 201 9.35 -6.63 7.87
CA ILE A 201 10.50 -6.67 8.78
C ILE A 201 11.72 -6.02 8.13
N LEU A 202 12.08 -6.46 6.92
CA LEU A 202 13.26 -5.98 6.20
C LEU A 202 13.18 -4.46 5.96
N ARG A 203 12.02 -3.98 5.51
CA ARG A 203 11.79 -2.55 5.29
C ARG A 203 11.86 -1.74 6.57
N CYS A 204 11.25 -2.26 7.66
CA CYS A 204 11.29 -1.60 8.95
C CYS A 204 12.74 -1.45 9.42
N ALA A 205 13.56 -2.50 9.33
CA ALA A 205 14.98 -2.45 9.66
C ALA A 205 15.77 -1.50 8.76
N ALA A 206 15.56 -1.55 7.44
CA ALA A 206 16.23 -0.68 6.47
C ALA A 206 15.95 0.81 6.75
N TYR A 207 14.68 1.20 6.88
CA TYR A 207 14.29 2.57 7.22
C TYR A 207 14.89 3.00 8.56
N SER A 208 14.92 2.09 9.54
CA SER A 208 15.48 2.37 10.87
C SER A 208 16.98 2.69 10.80
N GLY A 209 17.73 1.98 9.97
CA GLY A 209 19.15 2.24 9.73
C GLY A 209 19.38 3.64 9.15
N ILE A 210 18.56 4.06 8.19
CA ILE A 210 18.67 5.38 7.54
C ILE A 210 18.24 6.50 8.49
N ALA A 211 17.17 6.29 9.25
CA ALA A 211 16.71 7.20 10.28
C ALA A 211 17.63 7.23 11.52
N ASN A 212 18.69 6.40 11.54
CA ASN A 212 19.62 6.23 12.66
C ASN A 212 18.88 6.00 14.00
N ARG A 213 17.82 5.19 13.96
CA ARG A 213 17.02 4.85 15.14
C ARG A 213 17.41 3.46 15.64
N PRO A 214 17.43 3.22 16.97
CA PRO A 214 17.75 1.90 17.52
C PRO A 214 16.83 0.82 16.95
N LEU A 215 17.37 -0.34 16.60
CA LEU A 215 16.54 -1.44 16.10
C LEU A 215 15.66 -2.02 17.20
N TYR A 216 16.28 -2.34 18.34
CA TYR A 216 15.60 -2.90 19.49
C TYR A 216 16.05 -2.19 20.76
N ILE A 217 15.06 -1.83 21.57
CA ILE A 217 15.24 -1.42 22.96
C ILE A 217 14.30 -2.32 23.76
N PRO A 218 14.81 -3.13 24.71
CA PRO A 218 13.96 -4.02 25.48
C PRO A 218 12.92 -3.19 26.26
N PRO A 219 11.66 -3.65 26.33
CA PRO A 219 10.64 -2.96 27.11
C PRO A 219 11.06 -2.93 28.58
N ASN A 220 11.06 -1.74 29.18
CA ASN A 220 11.29 -1.58 30.61
C ASN A 220 9.93 -1.58 31.32
N ASN A 221 9.37 -2.76 31.57
CA ASN A 221 8.13 -2.89 32.32
C ASN A 221 8.32 -3.80 33.55
N PRO A 222 7.63 -3.53 34.68
CA PRO A 222 7.78 -4.32 35.91
C PRO A 222 7.34 -5.78 35.76
N ALA A 223 6.51 -6.07 34.75
CA ALA A 223 5.94 -7.40 34.52
C ALA A 223 6.82 -8.31 33.65
N GLY A 224 7.84 -7.75 32.98
CA GLY A 224 8.66 -8.50 32.00
C GLY A 224 7.90 -8.86 30.73
N ASP A 225 6.81 -8.17 30.41
CA ASP A 225 6.01 -8.44 29.22
C ASP A 225 6.78 -8.04 27.95
N SER A 226 6.87 -8.96 27.00
CA SER A 226 7.35 -8.73 25.63
C SER A 226 6.67 -7.55 24.93
N ARG A 227 5.38 -7.34 25.23
CA ARG A 227 4.61 -6.24 24.67
C ARG A 227 4.82 -4.98 25.53
N PRO A 228 5.36 -3.89 24.98
CA PRO A 228 5.44 -2.63 25.71
C PRO A 228 4.04 -2.12 26.07
N PRO A 229 3.84 -1.49 27.24
CA PRO A 229 2.68 -0.64 27.51
C PRO A 229 2.50 0.43 26.43
N ALA A 230 1.26 0.86 26.17
CA ALA A 230 0.91 1.80 25.10
C ALA A 230 1.64 3.17 25.20
N GLU A 231 2.09 3.54 26.40
CA GLU A 231 2.95 4.69 26.66
C GLU A 231 4.20 4.19 27.38
N GLN A 232 5.35 4.18 26.71
CA GLN A 232 6.63 4.17 27.41
C GLN A 232 7.28 5.55 27.29
N GLY A 233 7.85 6.03 28.39
CA GLY A 233 8.60 7.27 28.46
C GLY A 233 9.83 7.29 27.56
N GLN A 234 10.59 8.38 27.63
CA GLN A 234 11.73 8.65 26.74
C GLN A 234 12.68 7.46 26.58
N GLY A 235 12.97 7.10 25.32
CA GLY A 235 13.91 6.05 24.96
C GLY A 235 13.28 4.91 24.16
N TYR A 236 12.15 4.35 24.61
CA TYR A 236 11.49 3.22 23.93
C TYR A 236 10.79 3.65 22.63
N ASN A 237 10.01 4.74 22.71
CA ASN A 237 9.36 5.36 21.57
C ASN A 237 10.45 5.83 20.60
N GLY A 238 10.49 5.24 19.42
CA GLY A 238 11.50 5.54 18.40
C GLY A 238 12.39 4.37 17.98
N SER A 239 12.29 3.19 18.60
CA SER A 239 12.98 1.99 18.07
C SER A 239 12.25 1.36 16.87
N ALA A 240 12.93 0.50 16.11
CA ALA A 240 12.29 -0.26 15.04
C ALA A 240 11.18 -1.17 15.59
N ILE A 241 11.42 -1.84 16.70
CA ILE A 241 10.44 -2.73 17.34
C ILE A 241 9.26 -1.96 17.95
N ALA A 242 9.48 -0.75 18.48
CA ALA A 242 8.35 0.11 18.87
C ALA A 242 7.40 0.35 17.68
N HIS A 243 7.94 0.55 16.48
CA HIS A 243 7.14 0.72 15.26
C HIS A 243 6.25 -0.49 14.92
N PHE A 244 6.66 -1.70 15.30
CA PHE A 244 5.83 -2.89 15.13
C PHE A 244 4.53 -2.72 15.91
N TYR A 245 4.61 -2.36 17.19
CA TYR A 245 3.45 -2.20 18.05
C TYR A 245 2.65 -0.91 17.78
N GLU A 246 3.32 0.16 17.36
CA GLU A 246 2.67 1.42 17.00
C GLU A 246 1.79 1.27 15.75
N LYS A 247 2.27 0.52 14.75
CA LYS A 247 1.65 0.42 13.42
C LYS A 247 1.53 -1.02 12.92
N LEU A 248 2.66 -1.71 12.70
CA LEU A 248 2.69 -2.87 11.80
C LEU A 248 1.79 -4.03 12.27
N VAL A 249 1.80 -4.32 13.57
CA VAL A 249 0.93 -5.36 14.13
C VAL A 249 -0.54 -4.96 14.10
N LYS A 250 -0.88 -3.67 13.97
CA LYS A 250 -2.27 -3.22 13.87
C LYS A 250 -2.86 -3.40 12.47
N ILE A 251 -2.05 -3.72 11.46
CA ILE A 251 -2.52 -3.93 10.08
C ILE A 251 -3.16 -5.31 9.95
N ARG A 252 -4.42 -5.40 10.37
CA ARG A 252 -5.28 -6.59 10.34
C ARG A 252 -6.74 -6.17 10.36
N ASP A 253 -7.64 -7.11 10.10
CA ASP A 253 -9.08 -6.99 10.32
C ASP A 253 -9.69 -5.73 9.68
N ASP A 254 -10.23 -4.83 10.51
CA ASP A 254 -10.94 -3.62 10.11
C ASP A 254 -10.03 -2.56 9.47
N ARG A 255 -8.71 -2.76 9.47
CA ARG A 255 -7.73 -1.94 8.73
C ARG A 255 -7.61 -2.31 7.26
N LEU A 256 -8.31 -3.34 6.80
CA LEU A 256 -8.25 -3.83 5.42
C LEU A 256 -9.65 -3.94 4.83
N PHE A 257 -9.79 -3.56 3.57
CA PHE A 257 -11.08 -3.50 2.88
C PHE A 257 -11.50 -4.87 2.34
N THR A 258 -10.59 -5.56 1.67
CA THR A 258 -10.87 -6.82 0.97
C THR A 258 -10.68 -8.05 1.85
N SER A 259 -11.48 -9.07 1.59
CA SER A 259 -11.46 -10.37 2.23
C SER A 259 -10.14 -11.10 1.96
N GLN A 260 -9.62 -11.03 0.73
CA GLN A 260 -8.32 -11.60 0.39
C GLN A 260 -7.17 -10.86 1.09
N ALA A 261 -7.24 -9.54 1.22
CA ALA A 261 -6.22 -8.81 1.98
C ALA A 261 -6.23 -9.20 3.46
N ARG A 262 -7.41 -9.35 4.08
CA ARG A 262 -7.51 -9.83 5.46
C ARG A 262 -6.88 -11.22 5.64
N LEU A 263 -7.15 -12.15 4.72
CA LEU A 263 -6.57 -13.49 4.74
C LEU A 263 -5.04 -13.44 4.62
N GLU A 264 -4.51 -12.67 3.65
CA GLU A 264 -3.08 -12.53 3.44
C GLU A 264 -2.40 -11.80 4.62
N ALA A 265 -3.09 -10.83 5.23
CA ALA A 265 -2.61 -10.17 6.44
C ALA A 265 -2.51 -11.14 7.61
N SER A 266 -3.49 -12.03 7.83
CA SER A 266 -3.41 -13.04 8.90
C SER A 266 -2.14 -13.89 8.77
N ARG A 267 -1.82 -14.35 7.55
CA ARG A 267 -0.58 -15.11 7.28
C ARG A 267 0.67 -14.28 7.55
N ARG A 268 0.71 -13.02 7.11
CA ARG A 268 1.85 -12.12 7.33
C ARG A 268 2.03 -11.72 8.80
N GLN A 269 0.95 -11.55 9.55
CA GLN A 269 0.97 -11.26 10.98
C GLN A 269 1.54 -12.46 11.77
N GLN A 270 1.20 -13.71 11.43
CA GLN A 270 1.80 -14.90 12.08
C GLN A 270 3.32 -14.93 11.97
N MET A 271 3.86 -14.52 10.81
CA MET A 271 5.30 -14.39 10.64
C MET A 271 5.87 -13.31 11.57
N MET A 272 5.19 -12.16 11.69
CA MET A 272 5.63 -11.07 12.58
C MET A 272 5.59 -11.48 14.06
N ASP A 273 4.55 -12.20 14.48
CA ASP A 273 4.44 -12.71 15.84
C ASP A 273 5.58 -13.71 16.13
N SER A 274 5.92 -14.57 15.15
CA SER A 274 7.03 -15.53 15.27
C SER A 274 8.38 -14.82 15.38
N PHE A 275 8.61 -13.78 14.57
CA PHE A 275 9.82 -12.96 14.63
C PHE A 275 9.97 -12.24 15.97
N LEU A 276 8.89 -11.63 16.48
CA LEU A 276 8.93 -10.95 17.78
C LEU A 276 9.19 -11.94 18.92
N THR A 277 8.58 -13.12 18.85
CA THR A 277 8.83 -14.20 19.84
C THR A 277 10.28 -14.62 19.85
N GLU A 278 10.88 -14.84 18.67
CA GLU A 278 12.29 -15.22 18.57
C GLU A 278 13.21 -14.11 19.08
N LEU A 279 12.93 -12.85 18.73
CA LEU A 279 13.68 -11.70 19.22
C LEU A 279 13.70 -11.62 20.75
N ASP A 280 12.57 -11.90 21.40
CA ASP A 280 12.49 -11.91 22.86
C ASP A 280 13.30 -13.06 23.47
N LEU A 281 13.29 -14.25 22.84
CA LEU A 281 14.09 -15.39 23.27
C LEU A 281 15.60 -15.10 23.15
N GLU A 282 16.04 -14.50 22.05
CA GLU A 282 17.42 -14.06 21.85
C GLU A 282 17.88 -13.09 22.96
N TRP A 283 17.06 -12.09 23.26
CA TRP A 283 17.34 -11.11 24.32
C TRP A 283 17.35 -11.75 25.72
N MET A 284 16.38 -12.61 26.01
CA MET A 284 16.26 -13.30 27.30
C MET A 284 17.50 -14.16 27.58
N MET A 285 17.96 -14.91 26.58
CA MET A 285 19.15 -15.75 26.70
C MET A 285 20.40 -14.92 26.98
N ALA A 286 20.60 -13.82 26.26
CA ALA A 286 21.73 -12.91 26.46
C ALA A 286 21.71 -12.24 27.85
N SER A 287 20.55 -11.70 28.26
CA SER A 287 20.41 -10.97 29.52
C SER A 287 20.55 -11.88 30.74
N GLN A 288 19.88 -13.04 30.77
CA GLN A 288 20.00 -13.99 31.87
C GLN A 288 21.41 -14.60 31.96
N GLY A 289 22.02 -14.94 30.82
CA GLY A 289 23.39 -15.43 30.79
C GLY A 289 24.39 -14.42 31.36
N ALA A 290 24.21 -13.13 31.04
CA ALA A 290 25.03 -12.05 31.58
C ALA A 290 24.85 -11.87 33.10
N GLU A 291 23.62 -11.96 33.62
CA GLU A 291 23.37 -11.85 35.07
C GLU A 291 23.98 -13.03 35.85
N LEU A 292 23.83 -14.26 35.34
CA LEU A 292 24.45 -15.44 35.96
C LEU A 292 25.98 -15.34 36.03
N ALA A 293 26.62 -14.80 34.98
CA ALA A 293 28.06 -14.62 34.96
C ALA A 293 28.54 -13.57 35.99
N LYS A 294 27.74 -12.55 36.30
CA LYS A 294 28.07 -11.52 37.31
C LYS A 294 27.86 -12.00 38.75
N MET A 295 27.10 -13.08 38.96
CA MET A 295 26.85 -13.68 40.28
C MET A 295 27.97 -14.64 40.73
N GLN A 296 28.90 -14.98 39.84
CA GLN A 296 30.07 -15.84 40.10
C GLN A 296 31.27 -15.00 40.52
#